data_AF-A0AAD8UKQ1-F1
#
_entry.id   AF-A0AAD8UKQ1-F1
#
_cell.length_a   1.000
_cell.length_b   1.000
_cell.length_c   1.000
_cell.angle_alpha   90.00
_cell.angle_beta   90.00
_cell.angle_gamma   90.00
#
_symmetry.space_group_name_H-M   'P 1'
#
loop_
_entity.id
_entity.type
_entity.pdbx_description
1 polymer ?
#
loop_
_entity_poly.entity_id
_entity_poly.type
_entity_poly.pdbx_seq_one_letter_code
_entity_poly.pdbx_strand_id
1 'polypeptide(L)'
;MFTFLGREFDLYVGIIWWSFGAVLGCTIFGALMRGVSNKTLFVLLGLAGLFDVVLEECLLNYGGLYLYYGHQPLVLFSLFPCWWAFCNVSAVFLGISMTYRYREWFNGWRSIFVLPILPFCYVAGWSLAAMPTVYAVHADYSPVVTQLCGILTCCLALLQIGVIMDVVLRRQVFETDHTSGRVVRFKEKAWSVKPRK
;
A
#
# COMPACT_ATOMS: atom_id res chain seq x y z
N MET A 1 0.88 1.93 28.43
CA MET A 1 1.88 0.89 28.08
C MET A 1 1.34 -0.49 28.42
N PHE A 2 1.67 -1.49 27.62
CA PHE A 2 1.45 -2.90 27.92
C PHE A 2 2.68 -3.71 27.51
N THR A 3 2.91 -4.87 28.13
CA THR A 3 4.02 -5.74 27.77
C THR A 3 3.54 -6.84 26.82
N PHE A 4 4.20 -6.97 25.67
CA PHE A 4 3.93 -8.05 24.71
C PHE A 4 5.25 -8.64 24.22
N LEU A 5 5.37 -9.97 24.24
CA LEU A 5 6.61 -10.70 23.87
C LEU A 5 7.88 -10.15 24.56
N GLY A 6 7.77 -9.77 25.84
CA GLY A 6 8.89 -9.25 26.63
C GLY A 6 9.29 -7.81 26.32
N ARG A 7 8.49 -7.05 25.57
CA ARG A 7 8.72 -5.63 25.29
C ARG A 7 7.58 -4.75 25.75
N GLU A 8 7.90 -3.55 26.16
CA GLU A 8 6.90 -2.50 26.41
C GLU A 8 6.45 -1.90 25.09
N PHE A 9 5.14 -1.89 24.89
CA PHE A 9 4.48 -1.23 23.78
C PHE A 9 3.66 -0.07 24.32
N ASP A 10 3.80 1.08 23.67
CA ASP A 10 2.90 2.19 23.91
C ASP A 10 1.62 2.04 23.08
N LEU A 11 0.47 2.20 23.73
CA LEU A 11 -0.84 2.16 23.07
C LEU A 11 -0.96 3.28 22.03
N TYR A 12 -0.28 4.42 22.26
CA TYR A 12 -0.27 5.53 21.32
C TYR A 12 0.27 5.13 19.94
N VAL A 13 1.26 4.23 19.88
CA VAL A 13 1.82 3.73 18.62
C VAL A 13 0.74 3.03 17.80
N GLY A 14 -0.07 2.17 18.44
CA GLY A 14 -1.19 1.50 17.78
C GLY A 14 -2.26 2.46 17.26
N ILE A 15 -2.60 3.49 18.04
CA ILE A 15 -3.59 4.51 17.65
C ILE A 15 -3.10 5.34 16.47
N ILE A 16 -1.83 5.76 16.49
CA ILE A 16 -1.21 6.55 15.42
C ILE A 16 -1.19 5.74 14.12
N TRP A 17 -0.74 4.48 14.17
CA TRP A 17 -0.66 3.62 12.99
C TRP A 17 -2.03 3.27 12.42
N TRP A 18 -3.02 3.03 13.27
CA TRP A 18 -4.39 2.84 12.82
C TRP A 18 -4.93 4.10 12.15
N SER A 19 -4.69 5.28 12.73
CA SER A 19 -5.17 6.57 12.21
C SER A 19 -4.50 6.89 10.87
N PHE A 20 -3.19 6.67 10.75
CA PHE A 20 -2.43 6.80 9.51
C PHE A 20 -3.04 5.93 8.41
N GLY A 21 -3.21 4.62 8.68
CA GLY A 21 -3.80 3.68 7.74
C GLY A 21 -5.23 4.04 7.35
N ALA A 22 -6.05 4.51 8.30
CA ALA A 22 -7.42 4.92 8.05
C ALA A 22 -7.52 6.18 7.18
N VAL A 23 -6.72 7.22 7.47
CA VAL A 23 -6.71 8.48 6.70
C VAL A 23 -6.27 8.22 5.26
N LEU A 24 -5.17 7.49 5.09
CA LEU A 24 -4.67 7.10 3.77
C LEU A 24 -5.66 6.22 3.03
N GLY A 25 -6.18 5.22 3.71
CA GLY A 25 -7.13 4.28 3.15
C GLY A 25 -8.39 4.96 2.63
N CYS A 26 -9.02 5.79 3.45
CA CYS A 26 -10.20 6.56 3.07
C CYS A 26 -9.92 7.55 1.93
N THR A 27 -8.75 8.20 1.93
CA THR A 27 -8.36 9.16 0.88
C THR A 27 -8.19 8.45 -0.46
N ILE A 28 -7.43 7.36 -0.50
CA ILE A 28 -7.19 6.57 -1.71
C ILE A 28 -8.51 5.94 -2.19
N PHE A 29 -9.29 5.34 -1.30
CA PHE A 29 -10.58 4.75 -1.65
C PHE A 29 -11.53 5.80 -2.24
N GLY A 30 -11.60 6.98 -1.61
CA GLY A 30 -12.38 8.10 -2.11
C GLY A 30 -11.90 8.62 -3.47
N ALA A 31 -10.59 8.59 -3.75
CA ALA A 31 -10.05 8.94 -5.05
C ALA A 31 -10.42 7.91 -6.12
N LEU A 32 -10.35 6.61 -5.80
CA LEU A 32 -10.79 5.53 -6.67
C LEU A 32 -12.29 5.61 -7.00
N MET A 33 -13.12 5.93 -6.00
CA MET A 33 -14.57 6.15 -6.18
C MET A 33 -14.89 7.34 -7.10
N ARG A 34 -14.03 8.37 -7.12
CA ARG A 34 -14.16 9.53 -8.01
C ARG A 34 -13.58 9.29 -9.41
N GLY A 35 -13.01 8.12 -9.68
CA GLY A 35 -12.45 7.80 -10.99
C GLY A 35 -11.25 8.66 -11.38
N VAL A 36 -10.42 9.07 -10.41
CA VAL A 36 -9.25 9.93 -10.70
C VAL A 36 -8.28 9.28 -11.69
N SER A 37 -7.52 10.12 -12.40
CA SER A 37 -6.48 9.69 -13.33
C SER A 37 -5.37 8.90 -12.63
N ASN A 38 -4.62 8.09 -13.38
CA ASN A 38 -3.46 7.36 -12.85
C ASN A 38 -2.38 8.29 -12.33
N LYS A 39 -2.14 9.41 -13.03
CA LYS A 39 -1.20 10.46 -12.57
C LYS A 39 -1.58 10.98 -11.19
N THR A 40 -2.85 11.34 -10.99
CA THR A 40 -3.36 11.80 -9.69
C THR A 40 -3.22 10.73 -8.61
N LEU A 41 -3.49 9.46 -8.95
CA LEU A 41 -3.34 8.37 -7.99
C LEU A 41 -1.88 8.15 -7.58
N PHE A 42 -0.94 8.16 -8.52
CA PHE A 42 0.50 8.09 -8.21
C PHE A 42 0.97 9.28 -7.37
N VAL A 43 0.47 10.49 -7.63
CA VAL A 43 0.75 11.66 -6.78
C VAL A 43 0.24 11.43 -5.36
N LEU A 44 -0.98 10.91 -5.20
CA LEU A 44 -1.53 10.58 -3.87
C LEU A 44 -0.68 9.53 -3.14
N LEU A 45 -0.20 8.49 -3.85
CA LEU A 45 0.69 7.48 -3.28
C LEU A 45 2.07 8.05 -2.91
N GLY A 46 2.61 8.98 -3.72
CA GLY A 46 3.85 9.68 -3.40
C GLY A 46 3.70 10.58 -2.17
N LEU A 47 2.60 11.33 -2.09
CA LEU A 47 2.27 12.15 -0.92
C LEU A 47 2.05 11.29 0.34
N ALA A 48 1.47 10.09 0.18
CA ALA A 48 1.33 9.13 1.26
C ALA A 48 2.69 8.70 1.84
N GLY A 49 3.64 8.35 0.96
CA GLY A 49 4.99 7.97 1.39
C GLY A 49 5.74 9.14 2.03
N LEU A 50 5.59 10.35 1.50
CA LEU A 50 6.17 11.55 2.11
C LEU A 50 5.58 11.83 3.49
N PHE A 51 4.26 11.68 3.64
CA PHE A 51 3.60 11.84 4.93
C PHE A 51 4.09 10.81 5.94
N ASP A 52 4.30 9.56 5.52
CA ASP A 52 4.87 8.48 6.34
C ASP A 52 6.26 8.87 6.85
N VAL A 53 7.17 9.28 5.94
CA VAL A 53 8.52 9.75 6.29
C VAL A 53 8.48 10.87 7.33
N VAL A 54 7.65 11.90 7.10
CA VAL A 54 7.58 13.05 8.00
C VAL A 54 7.03 12.65 9.36
N LEU A 55 5.96 11.85 9.39
CA LEU A 55 5.33 11.39 10.61
C LEU A 55 6.30 10.51 11.42
N GLU A 56 6.93 9.53 10.79
CA GLU A 56 7.88 8.63 11.44
C GLU A 56 9.13 9.34 11.94
N GLU A 57 9.72 10.24 11.16
CA GLU A 57 10.85 11.04 11.64
C GLU A 57 10.45 11.87 12.87
N CYS A 58 9.28 12.49 12.89
CA CYS A 58 8.81 13.21 14.08
C CYS A 58 8.69 12.29 15.31
N LEU A 59 8.13 11.09 15.14
CA LEU A 59 7.90 10.15 16.23
C LEU A 59 9.20 9.53 16.76
N LEU A 60 10.13 9.19 15.88
CA LEU A 60 11.43 8.63 16.26
C LEU A 60 12.29 9.67 16.97
N ASN A 61 12.29 10.92 16.50
CA ASN A 61 13.06 12.01 17.12
C ASN A 61 12.42 12.54 18.41
N TYR A 62 11.12 12.33 18.64
CA TYR A 62 10.49 12.64 19.94
C TYR A 62 11.04 11.79 21.09
N GLY A 63 11.52 10.57 20.78
CA GLY A 63 12.15 9.65 21.72
C GLY A 63 11.14 8.84 22.54
N GLY A 64 11.47 7.57 22.82
CA GLY A 64 10.74 6.73 23.77
C GLY A 64 9.49 6.00 23.25
N LEU A 65 9.06 6.21 21.99
CA LEU A 65 7.87 5.56 21.42
C LEU A 65 8.18 4.19 20.79
N TYR A 66 9.17 4.12 19.90
CA TYR A 66 9.73 2.88 19.35
C TYR A 66 11.06 3.15 18.63
N LEU A 67 11.80 2.08 18.31
CA LEU A 67 13.09 2.13 17.62
C LEU A 67 13.14 1.03 16.54
N TYR A 68 13.85 1.32 15.45
CA TYR A 68 14.16 0.32 14.44
C TYR A 68 15.34 -0.55 14.86
N TYR A 69 15.22 -1.86 14.68
CA TYR A 69 16.24 -2.84 15.06
C TYR A 69 17.23 -3.11 13.93
N GLY A 70 18.48 -3.40 14.30
CA GLY A 70 19.53 -3.80 13.36
C GLY A 70 20.03 -2.65 12.47
N HIS A 71 20.94 -2.98 11.55
CA HIS A 71 21.53 -2.01 10.63
C HIS A 71 20.55 -1.70 9.49
N GLN A 72 19.74 -0.67 9.68
CA GLN A 72 18.72 -0.27 8.72
C GLN A 72 19.34 0.35 7.45
N PRO A 73 18.96 -0.09 6.24
CA PRO A 73 19.36 0.58 5.01
C PRO A 73 18.52 1.82 4.75
N LEU A 74 19.00 2.67 3.85
CA LEU A 74 18.28 3.84 3.35
C LEU A 74 17.76 4.80 4.45
N VAL A 75 18.50 4.96 5.53
CA VAL A 75 18.29 6.06 6.48
C VAL A 75 18.87 7.32 5.84
N LEU A 76 18.00 8.15 5.24
CA LEU A 76 18.42 9.31 4.45
C LEU A 76 18.41 10.62 5.25
N PHE A 77 17.62 10.69 6.31
CA PHE A 77 17.44 11.90 7.12
C PHE A 77 18.07 11.73 8.50
N SER A 78 17.32 11.26 9.49
CA SER A 78 17.82 11.10 10.86
C SER A 78 17.74 9.63 11.29
N LEU A 79 16.53 9.09 11.41
CA LEU A 79 16.31 7.77 12.02
C LEU A 79 15.43 6.85 11.17
N PHE A 80 14.59 7.41 10.30
CA PHE A 80 13.62 6.64 9.54
C PHE A 80 14.26 5.94 8.33
N PRO A 81 14.16 4.60 8.23
CA PRO A 81 14.61 3.88 7.06
C PRO A 81 13.60 4.06 5.91
N CYS A 82 13.97 4.80 4.86
CA CYS A 82 13.03 5.21 3.82
C CYS A 82 12.41 4.04 3.04
N TRP A 83 12.97 2.83 3.11
CA TRP A 83 12.38 1.64 2.51
C TRP A 83 11.02 1.25 3.13
N TRP A 84 10.78 1.60 4.40
CA TRP A 84 9.49 1.36 5.06
C TRP A 84 8.34 2.09 4.38
N ALA A 85 8.55 3.35 3.97
CA ALA A 85 7.52 4.14 3.31
C ALA A 85 7.01 3.47 2.03
N PHE A 86 7.91 2.87 1.23
CA PHE A 86 7.52 2.15 0.02
C PHE A 86 6.68 0.91 0.35
N CYS A 87 7.12 0.11 1.33
CA CYS A 87 6.39 -1.07 1.77
C CYS A 87 5.01 -0.71 2.34
N ASN A 88 4.94 0.26 3.25
CA ASN A 88 3.71 0.72 3.89
C ASN A 88 2.70 1.20 2.85
N VAL A 89 3.11 2.09 1.95
CA VAL A 89 2.23 2.61 0.89
C VAL A 89 1.75 1.49 -0.02
N SER A 90 2.64 0.61 -0.48
CA SER A 90 2.25 -0.49 -1.38
C SER A 90 1.30 -1.48 -0.72
N ALA A 91 1.50 -1.78 0.57
CA ALA A 91 0.69 -2.74 1.34
C ALA A 91 -0.70 -2.19 1.66
N VAL A 92 -0.78 -0.92 2.11
CA VAL A 92 -2.07 -0.23 2.28
C VAL A 92 -2.80 -0.14 0.94
N PHE A 93 -2.09 0.21 -0.13
CA PHE A 93 -2.68 0.31 -1.46
C PHE A 93 -3.26 -1.01 -1.95
N LEU A 94 -2.63 -2.14 -1.66
CA LEU A 94 -3.18 -3.47 -1.95
C LEU A 94 -4.53 -3.69 -1.26
N GLY A 95 -4.59 -3.47 0.06
CA GLY A 95 -5.82 -3.66 0.84
C GLY A 95 -6.97 -2.79 0.31
N ILE A 96 -6.70 -1.51 0.08
CA ILE A 96 -7.71 -0.56 -0.41
C ILE A 96 -8.15 -0.88 -1.83
N SER A 97 -7.22 -1.29 -2.71
CA SER A 97 -7.55 -1.68 -4.07
C SER A 97 -8.42 -2.93 -4.11
N MET A 98 -8.16 -3.91 -3.23
CA MET A 98 -9.01 -5.08 -3.06
C MET A 98 -10.40 -4.70 -2.55
N THR A 99 -10.49 -3.87 -1.49
CA THR A 99 -11.77 -3.38 -0.98
C THR A 99 -12.56 -2.64 -2.05
N TYR A 100 -11.91 -1.78 -2.85
CA TYR A 100 -12.54 -1.06 -3.95
C TYR A 100 -13.01 -1.98 -5.08
N ARG A 101 -12.18 -2.96 -5.47
CA ARG A 101 -12.44 -3.89 -6.57
C ARG A 101 -13.64 -4.80 -6.30
N TYR A 102 -13.83 -5.18 -5.04
CA TYR A 102 -14.89 -6.07 -4.59
C TYR A 102 -15.96 -5.36 -3.74
N ARG A 103 -16.01 -4.02 -3.76
CA ARG A 103 -16.94 -3.21 -2.96
C ARG A 103 -18.41 -3.63 -3.07
N GLU A 104 -18.84 -4.05 -4.27
CA GLU A 104 -20.22 -4.49 -4.50
C GLU A 104 -20.57 -5.75 -3.68
N TRP A 105 -19.58 -6.62 -3.45
CA TRP A 105 -19.73 -7.79 -2.62
C TRP A 105 -19.74 -7.46 -1.12
N PHE A 106 -18.97 -6.43 -0.72
CA PHE A 106 -18.89 -5.96 0.67
C PHE A 106 -20.10 -5.13 1.14
N ASN A 107 -21.10 -4.90 0.30
CA ASN A 107 -22.27 -4.13 0.68
C ASN A 107 -23.12 -4.83 1.77
N GLY A 108 -23.68 -4.04 2.70
CA GLY A 108 -24.50 -4.53 3.81
C GLY A 108 -23.69 -5.24 4.89
N TRP A 109 -24.20 -6.37 5.39
CA TRP A 109 -23.57 -7.12 6.48
C TRP A 109 -22.17 -7.67 6.13
N ARG A 110 -21.90 -7.88 4.84
CA ARG A 110 -20.60 -8.39 4.35
C ARG A 110 -19.46 -7.38 4.51
N SER A 111 -19.76 -6.12 4.81
CA SER A 111 -18.76 -5.09 5.10
C SER A 111 -17.87 -5.47 6.29
N ILE A 112 -18.36 -6.33 7.20
CA ILE A 112 -17.56 -6.86 8.31
C ILE A 112 -16.30 -7.59 7.84
N PHE A 113 -16.31 -8.19 6.63
CA PHE A 113 -15.14 -8.87 6.06
C PHE A 113 -14.04 -7.91 5.61
N VAL A 114 -14.30 -6.61 5.53
CA VAL A 114 -13.24 -5.61 5.29
C VAL A 114 -12.27 -5.56 6.46
N LEU A 115 -12.76 -5.77 7.69
CA LEU A 115 -11.95 -5.75 8.92
C LEU A 115 -10.78 -6.76 8.89
N PRO A 116 -10.98 -8.05 8.54
CA PRO A 116 -9.87 -8.98 8.38
C PRO A 116 -9.10 -8.82 7.06
N ILE A 117 -9.76 -8.40 5.97
CA ILE A 117 -9.08 -8.31 4.66
C ILE A 117 -7.98 -7.26 4.64
N LEU A 118 -8.22 -6.09 5.25
CA LEU A 118 -7.22 -5.03 5.30
C LEU A 118 -5.90 -5.47 5.96
N PRO A 119 -5.88 -6.01 7.20
CA PRO A 119 -4.64 -6.48 7.82
C PRO A 119 -4.02 -7.66 7.07
N PHE A 120 -4.81 -8.58 6.49
CA PHE A 120 -4.23 -9.66 5.69
C PHE A 120 -3.54 -9.16 4.41
N CYS A 121 -4.18 -8.24 3.69
CA CYS A 121 -3.56 -7.59 2.54
C CYS A 121 -2.32 -6.79 2.94
N TYR A 122 -2.37 -6.11 4.08
CA TYR A 122 -1.21 -5.38 4.57
C TYR A 122 -0.05 -6.31 4.86
N VAL A 123 -0.26 -7.37 5.65
CA VAL A 123 0.80 -8.34 5.98
C VAL A 123 1.35 -9.01 4.71
N ALA A 124 0.48 -9.41 3.78
CA ALA A 124 0.90 -10.04 2.54
C ALA A 124 1.72 -9.09 1.66
N GLY A 125 1.20 -7.89 1.40
CA GLY A 125 1.86 -6.90 0.54
C GLY A 125 3.14 -6.34 1.14
N TRP A 126 3.15 -6.13 2.47
CA TRP A 126 4.35 -5.67 3.17
C TRP A 126 5.41 -6.77 3.14
N SER A 127 5.05 -8.01 3.50
CA SER A 127 6.01 -9.12 3.53
C SER A 127 6.65 -9.34 2.18
N LEU A 128 5.86 -9.36 1.09
CA LEU A 128 6.36 -9.59 -0.26
C LEU A 128 7.44 -8.57 -0.67
N ALA A 129 7.22 -7.28 -0.40
CA ALA A 129 8.17 -6.23 -0.74
C ALA A 129 9.35 -6.14 0.24
N ALA A 130 9.09 -6.29 1.53
CA ALA A 130 10.06 -6.07 2.61
C ALA A 130 11.07 -7.21 2.76
N MET A 131 10.76 -8.42 2.28
CA MET A 131 11.58 -9.62 2.48
C MET A 131 13.10 -9.38 2.32
N PRO A 132 13.61 -8.80 1.22
CA PRO A 132 15.05 -8.61 1.05
C PRO A 132 15.71 -7.83 2.20
N THR A 133 15.08 -6.72 2.61
CA THR A 133 15.61 -5.88 3.69
C THR A 133 15.47 -6.55 5.04
N VAL A 134 14.35 -7.22 5.31
CA VAL A 134 14.15 -7.96 6.57
C VAL A 134 15.24 -9.02 6.74
N TYR A 135 15.51 -9.82 5.70
CA TYR A 135 16.61 -10.78 5.74
C TYR A 135 17.96 -10.11 5.97
N ALA A 136 18.24 -8.99 5.30
CA ALA A 136 19.51 -8.30 5.43
C ALA A 136 19.73 -7.70 6.83
N VAL A 137 18.69 -7.13 7.43
CA VAL A 137 18.73 -6.49 8.77
C VAL A 137 18.91 -7.53 9.88
N HIS A 138 18.42 -8.76 9.68
CA HIS A 138 18.53 -9.85 10.66
C HIS A 138 19.76 -10.75 10.48
N ALA A 139 20.54 -10.55 9.42
CA ALA A 139 21.74 -11.30 9.13
C ALA A 139 22.99 -10.41 9.18
N ASP A 140 24.15 -11.03 9.31
CA ASP A 140 25.44 -10.33 9.39
C ASP A 140 26.02 -10.07 7.99
N TYR A 141 25.26 -9.33 7.16
CA TYR A 141 25.71 -8.92 5.83
C TYR A 141 26.49 -7.60 5.87
N SER A 142 27.39 -7.42 4.90
CA SER A 142 28.11 -6.16 4.74
C SER A 142 27.17 -4.98 4.51
N PRO A 143 27.55 -3.75 4.91
CA PRO A 143 26.72 -2.55 4.72
C PRO A 143 26.26 -2.34 3.27
N VAL A 144 27.10 -2.67 2.29
CA VAL A 144 26.77 -2.54 0.86
C VAL A 144 25.61 -3.47 0.49
N VAL A 145 25.66 -4.74 0.91
CA VAL A 145 24.58 -5.70 0.66
C VAL A 145 23.30 -5.24 1.32
N THR A 146 23.37 -4.76 2.56
CA THR A 146 22.21 -4.24 3.29
C THR A 146 21.56 -3.06 2.56
N GLN A 147 22.34 -2.09 2.04
CA GLN A 147 21.81 -0.99 1.23
C GLN A 147 21.17 -1.47 -0.07
N LEU A 148 21.79 -2.43 -0.76
CA LEU A 148 21.23 -3.01 -1.98
C LEU A 148 19.91 -3.74 -1.72
N CYS A 149 19.79 -4.44 -0.61
CA CYS A 149 18.53 -5.04 -0.17
C CYS A 149 17.45 -3.99 0.09
N GLY A 150 17.81 -2.86 0.72
CA GLY A 150 16.93 -1.69 0.87
C GLY A 150 16.39 -1.17 -0.47
N ILE A 151 17.28 -0.96 -1.45
CA ILE A 151 16.91 -0.51 -2.79
C ILE A 151 16.02 -1.55 -3.49
N LEU A 152 16.38 -2.83 -3.41
CA LEU A 152 15.59 -3.92 -3.99
C LEU A 152 14.17 -3.97 -3.40
N THR A 153 14.03 -3.79 -2.10
CA THR A 153 12.74 -3.69 -1.42
C THR A 153 11.90 -2.52 -1.98
N CYS A 154 12.48 -1.35 -2.18
CA CYS A 154 11.78 -0.23 -2.82
C CYS A 154 11.32 -0.56 -4.25
N CYS A 155 12.18 -1.21 -5.05
CA CYS A 155 11.84 -1.64 -6.41
C CYS A 155 10.69 -2.65 -6.41
N LEU A 156 10.70 -3.62 -5.49
CA LEU A 156 9.62 -4.62 -5.35
C LEU A 156 8.30 -3.97 -4.93
N ALA A 157 8.33 -3.01 -4.01
CA ALA A 157 7.14 -2.26 -3.61
C ALA A 157 6.54 -1.44 -4.78
N LEU A 158 7.37 -0.80 -5.59
CA LEU A 158 6.93 -0.09 -6.80
C LEU A 158 6.37 -1.04 -7.86
N LEU A 159 7.03 -2.19 -8.07
CA LEU A 159 6.53 -3.25 -8.94
C LEU A 159 5.17 -3.76 -8.45
N GLN A 160 5.02 -4.00 -7.15
CA GLN A 160 3.77 -4.39 -6.51
C GLN A 160 2.66 -3.37 -6.79
N ILE A 161 2.93 -2.07 -6.66
CA ILE A 161 1.96 -1.02 -7.02
C ILE A 161 1.57 -1.13 -8.51
N GLY A 162 2.52 -1.33 -9.40
CA GLY A 162 2.25 -1.54 -10.84
C GLY A 162 1.34 -2.75 -11.10
N VAL A 163 1.61 -3.87 -10.44
CA VAL A 163 0.79 -5.10 -10.52
C VAL A 163 -0.61 -4.87 -9.96
N ILE A 164 -0.75 -4.14 -8.85
CA ILE A 164 -2.07 -3.80 -8.27
C ILE A 164 -2.87 -2.95 -9.26
N MET A 165 -2.24 -1.95 -9.86
CA MET A 165 -2.87 -1.10 -10.87
C MET A 165 -3.40 -1.92 -12.05
N ASP A 166 -2.58 -2.80 -12.61
CA ASP A 166 -2.93 -3.59 -13.78
C ASP A 166 -3.93 -4.73 -13.46
N VAL A 167 -3.61 -5.58 -12.49
CA VAL A 167 -4.37 -6.82 -12.23
C VAL A 167 -5.62 -6.54 -11.40
N VAL A 168 -5.50 -5.77 -10.32
CA VAL A 168 -6.61 -5.54 -9.37
C VAL A 168 -7.52 -4.45 -9.90
N LEU A 169 -6.95 -3.29 -10.23
CA LEU A 169 -7.72 -2.12 -10.65
C LEU A 169 -8.02 -2.09 -12.16
N ARG A 170 -7.37 -2.94 -12.97
CA ARG A 170 -7.52 -2.97 -14.44
C ARG A 170 -7.24 -1.62 -15.09
N ARG A 171 -6.20 -0.94 -14.60
CA ARG A 171 -5.72 0.35 -15.08
C ARG A 171 -4.38 0.15 -15.79
N GLN A 172 -4.29 0.60 -17.03
CA GLN A 172 -3.02 0.59 -17.77
C GLN A 172 -2.07 1.63 -17.17
N VAL A 173 -0.95 1.18 -16.59
CA VAL A 173 0.01 2.04 -15.87
C VAL A 173 0.68 3.08 -16.79
N PHE A 174 0.93 2.70 -18.04
CA PHE A 174 1.72 3.50 -19.00
C PHE A 174 0.88 4.27 -20.03
N GLU A 175 -0.45 4.18 -19.99
CA GLU A 175 -1.29 5.02 -20.85
C GLU A 175 -1.46 6.41 -20.21
N THR A 176 -0.79 7.39 -20.80
CA THR A 176 -1.04 8.81 -20.55
C THR A 176 -2.40 9.20 -21.14
N ASP A 177 -3.30 9.62 -20.27
CA ASP A 177 -4.57 10.29 -20.53
C ASP A 177 -5.78 9.40 -20.87
N HIS A 178 -6.45 8.90 -19.82
CA HIS A 178 -7.89 8.72 -19.88
C HIS A 178 -8.58 10.08 -19.85
N THR A 179 -8.84 10.65 -21.03
CA THR A 179 -10.04 11.47 -21.22
C THR A 179 -11.23 10.68 -20.68
N SER A 180 -11.86 11.24 -19.65
CA SER A 180 -13.16 10.81 -19.16
C SER A 180 -14.11 10.57 -20.34
N GLY A 181 -14.69 9.36 -20.43
CA GLY A 181 -15.85 9.10 -21.28
C GLY A 181 -15.61 8.27 -22.53
N ARG A 182 -15.43 6.95 -22.37
CA ARG A 182 -16.20 5.97 -23.15
C ARG A 182 -16.11 4.59 -22.51
N VAL A 183 -17.18 4.20 -21.83
CA VAL A 183 -17.50 2.79 -21.65
C VAL A 183 -17.62 2.22 -23.06
N VAL A 184 -16.60 1.46 -23.50
CA VAL A 184 -16.73 0.59 -24.66
C VAL A 184 -17.70 -0.50 -24.22
N ARG A 185 -19.01 -0.26 -24.38
CA ARG A 185 -19.97 -1.35 -24.47
C ARG A 185 -19.52 -2.19 -25.64
N PHE A 186 -18.98 -3.37 -25.35
CA PHE A 186 -19.00 -4.44 -26.31
C PHE A 186 -20.47 -4.61 -26.73
N LYS A 187 -20.80 -4.17 -27.95
CA LYS A 187 -22.04 -4.57 -28.60
C LYS A 187 -21.95 -6.09 -28.73
N GLU A 188 -22.61 -6.82 -27.84
CA GLU A 188 -23.04 -8.18 -28.16
C GLU A 188 -23.78 -8.09 -29.49
N LYS A 189 -23.23 -8.78 -30.51
CA LYS A 189 -23.95 -9.03 -31.75
C LYS A 189 -25.17 -9.87 -31.37
N ALA A 190 -26.30 -9.21 -31.17
CA ALA A 190 -27.61 -9.86 -31.15
C ALA A 190 -27.78 -10.56 -32.50
N TRP A 191 -27.67 -11.87 -32.49
CA TRP A 191 -28.02 -12.71 -33.62
C TRP A 191 -29.54 -12.64 -33.76
N SER A 192 -30.04 -11.80 -34.67
CA SER A 192 -31.46 -11.80 -35.00
C SER A 192 -31.77 -13.05 -35.82
N VAL A 193 -32.36 -14.04 -35.15
CA VAL A 193 -33.00 -15.16 -35.83
C VAL A 193 -34.26 -14.60 -36.49
N LYS A 194 -34.25 -14.50 -37.83
CA LYS A 194 -35.46 -14.21 -38.60
C LYS A 194 -36.44 -15.39 -38.45
N PRO A 195 -37.72 -15.16 -38.14
CA PRO A 195 -38.72 -16.22 -38.21
C PRO A 195 -38.93 -16.59 -39.69
N ARG A 196 -38.80 -17.89 -40.01
CA ARG A 196 -39.27 -18.43 -41.29
C ARG A 196 -40.80 -18.43 -41.24
N LYS A 197 -41.41 -17.85 -42.28
CA LYS A 197 -42.82 -18.05 -42.63
C LYS A 197 -43.03 -19.47 -43.14
#